data_AF-A0A529Y2W0-F1
#
_entry.id   AF-A0A529Y2W0-F1
#
_cell.length_a   1.000
_cell.length_b   1.000
_cell.length_c   1.000
_cell.angle_alpha   90.00
_cell.angle_beta   90.00
_cell.angle_gamma   90.00
#
_symmetry.space_group_name_H-M   'P 1'
#
loop_
_entity.id
_entity.type
_entity.pdbx_description
1 polymer ?
#
loop_
_entity_poly.entity_id
_entity_poly.type
_entity_poly.pdbx_seq_one_letter_code
_entity_poly.pdbx_strand_id
1 'polypeptide(L)' 'MIIDTHLHLIDQAALRYPWLTGVPALNRDFSYEEYATDALRSGIEGVLHM' A
#
# COMPACT_ATOMS: atom_id res chain seq x y z
N MET A 1 -2.49 -20.37 -2.89
CA MET A 1 -1.49 -19.46 -2.31
C MET A 1 -0.92 -18.51 -3.36
N ILE A 2 -1.50 -17.32 -3.42
CA ILE A 2 -0.93 -16.16 -4.12
C ILE A 2 -0.22 -15.31 -3.05
N ILE A 3 1.02 -14.91 -3.33
CA ILE A 3 1.78 -14.00 -2.46
C ILE A 3 2.01 -12.71 -3.24
N ASP A 4 1.62 -11.59 -2.64
CA ASP A 4 2.01 -10.27 -3.14
C ASP A 4 3.44 -9.97 -2.66
N THR A 5 4.39 -10.01 -3.60
CA THR A 5 5.79 -9.78 -3.31
C THR A 5 6.18 -8.30 -3.39
N HIS A 6 5.27 -7.40 -3.80
CA HIS A 6 5.58 -5.99 -4.00
C HIS A 6 4.35 -5.10 -3.81
N LEU A 7 4.35 -4.33 -2.72
CA LEU A 7 3.39 -3.24 -2.49
C LEU A 7 4.06 -2.03 -1.84
N HIS A 8 3.29 -0.96 -1.67
CA HIS A 8 3.70 0.21 -0.92
C HIS A 8 2.62 0.64 0.07
N LEU A 9 3.01 0.87 1.31
CA LEU A 9 2.23 1.63 2.28
C LEU A 9 2.69 3.08 2.28
N ILE A 10 1.80 4.00 2.63
CA ILE A 10 2.11 5.42 2.71
C ILE A 10 1.61 5.98 4.04
N ASP A 11 2.55 6.52 4.83
CA ASP A 11 2.29 7.28 6.05
C ASP A 11 2.98 8.65 5.93
N GLN A 12 2.22 9.66 5.54
CA GLN A 12 2.73 11.02 5.36
C GLN A 12 3.03 11.75 6.67
N ALA A 13 2.56 11.24 7.81
CA ALA A 13 2.92 11.78 9.12
C ALA A 13 4.32 11.31 9.54
N ALA A 14 4.72 10.09 9.16
CA ALA A 14 6.04 9.54 9.45
C ALA A 14 7.12 9.96 8.44
N LEU A 15 6.79 10.00 7.14
CA LEU A 15 7.76 10.24 6.07
C LEU A 15 7.26 11.30 5.08
N ARG A 16 8.20 12.05 4.51
CA ARG A 16 7.91 12.96 3.41
C ARG A 16 8.08 12.23 2.07
N TYR A 17 7.06 12.29 1.22
CA TYR A 17 7.06 11.72 -0.14
C TYR A 17 6.93 12.81 -1.19
N PRO A 18 8.04 13.48 -1.61
CA PRO A 18 7.96 14.62 -2.53
C PRO A 18 7.26 14.31 -3.87
N TRP A 19 7.38 13.07 -4.34
CA TRP A 19 6.81 12.61 -5.60
C TRP A 19 5.27 12.55 -5.61
N LEU A 20 4.61 12.43 -4.44
CA LEU A 20 3.14 12.35 -4.36
C LEU A 20 2.44 13.62 -4.86
N THR A 21 3.07 14.78 -4.69
CA THR A 21 2.52 16.06 -5.14
C THR A 21 2.23 16.11 -6.65
N GLY A 22 2.97 15.34 -7.44
CA GLY A 22 2.77 15.24 -8.89
C GLY A 22 1.71 14.22 -9.31
N VAL A 23 1.14 13.44 -8.36
CA VAL A 23 0.21 12.35 -8.64
C VAL A 23 -1.00 12.42 -7.70
N PRO A 24 -1.98 13.31 -7.94
CA PRO A 24 -3.07 13.60 -7.00
C PRO A 24 -3.87 12.37 -6.56
N ALA A 25 -4.06 11.39 -7.44
CA ALA A 25 -4.79 10.16 -7.11
C ALA A 25 -4.09 9.30 -6.03
N LEU A 26 -2.77 9.44 -5.88
CA LEU A 26 -1.96 8.72 -4.90
C LEU A 26 -1.61 9.59 -3.69
N ASN A 27 -1.94 10.88 -3.70
CA ASN A 27 -1.52 11.82 -2.65
C ASN A 27 -2.39 11.71 -1.38
N ARG A 28 -2.35 10.53 -0.75
CA ARG A 28 -3.05 10.17 0.49
C ARG A 28 -2.29 9.07 1.20
N ASP A 29 -2.68 8.82 2.44
CA ASP A 29 -2.18 7.64 3.16
C ASP A 29 -2.80 6.36 2.60
N PHE A 30 -2.01 5.28 2.66
CA PHE A 30 -2.38 3.92 2.30
C PHE A 30 -1.96 3.00 3.43
N SER A 31 -2.93 2.54 4.22
CA SER A 31 -2.67 1.70 5.40
C SER A 31 -2.61 0.22 5.04
N TYR A 32 -1.97 -0.56 5.92
CA TYR A 32 -1.93 -2.01 5.77
C TYR A 32 -3.34 -2.62 5.88
N GLU A 33 -4.20 -2.09 6.73
CA GLU A 33 -5.55 -2.62 6.97
C GLU A 33 -6.45 -2.50 5.74
N GLU A 34 -6.37 -1.36 5.03
CA GLU A 34 -7.08 -1.16 3.76
C GLU A 34 -6.57 -2.15 2.71
N TYR A 35 -5.25 -2.24 2.53
CA TYR A 35 -4.62 -3.21 1.64
C TYR A 35 -5.01 -4.65 1.96
N ALA A 36 -4.95 -5.09 3.22
CA ALA A 36 -5.21 -6.46 3.62
C ALA A 36 -6.64 -6.90 3.31
N THR A 37 -7.60 -5.97 3.41
CA THR A 37 -9.00 -6.21 3.06
C THR A 37 -9.17 -6.50 1.57
N ASP A 38 -8.52 -5.72 0.72
CA ASP A 38 -8.60 -5.87 -0.74
C ASP A 38 -7.76 -7.04 -1.25
N ALA A 39 -6.61 -7.29 -0.65
CA ALA A 39 -5.76 -8.44 -0.92
C ALA A 39 -6.51 -9.75 -0.67
N LEU A 40 -7.19 -9.86 0.48
CA LEU A 40 -7.99 -11.04 0.82
C LEU A 40 -9.12 -11.29 -0.19
N ARG A 41 -9.83 -10.24 -0.60
CA ARG A 41 -10.89 -10.32 -1.63
C ARG A 41 -10.36 -10.77 -2.99
N SER A 42 -9.09 -10.51 -3.26
CA SER A 42 -8.39 -10.86 -4.49
C SER A 42 -7.71 -12.24 -4.44
N GLY A 43 -7.83 -12.96 -3.32
CA GLY A 43 -7.23 -14.28 -3.14
C GLY A 43 -5.73 -14.25 -2.83
N ILE A 44 -5.18 -13.10 -2.46
CA ILE A 44 -3.81 -12.98 -1.93
C ILE A 44 -3.82 -13.48 -0.49
N GLU A 45 -2.98 -14.46 -0.21
CA GLU A 45 -2.92 -15.18 1.06
C GLU A 45 -1.68 -14.81 1.90
N GLY A 46 -0.72 -14.10 1.31
CA GLY A 46 0.50 -13.66 1.98
C GLY A 46 1.14 -12.47 1.30
N VAL A 47 2.02 -11.78 2.01
CA VAL A 47 2.62 -10.54 1.55
C VAL A 47 4.03 -10.34 2.09
N LEU A 48 4.90 -9.75 1.28
CA LEU A 48 6.21 -9.27 1.69
C LEU A 48 6.29 -7.76 1.47
N HIS A 49 6.41 -7.00 2.56
CA HIS A 49 6.68 -5.57 2.53
C HIS A 49 8.14 -5.32 2.91
N MET A 50 8.87 -4.53 2.11
CA MET A 50 10.27 -4.16 2.34
C MET A 50 10.43 -2.65 2.48
#